data_AF-A0A0L8GJR6-F1
#
_entry.id   AF-A0A0L8GJR6-F1
#
_cell.length_a   1.000
_cell.length_b   1.000
_cell.length_c   1.000
_cell.angle_alpha   90.00
_cell.angle_beta   90.00
_cell.angle_gamma   90.00
#
_symmetry.space_group_name_H-M   'P 1'
#
loop_
_entity.id
_entity.type
_entity.pdbx_description
1 polymer ?
#
loop_
_entity_poly.entity_id
_entity_poly.type
_entity_poly.pdbx_seq_one_letter_code
_entity_poly.pdbx_strand_id
1 'polypeptide(L)' 'MRFLLRVRCWQYRQLNVLHRAPRPSRPEKARRLGYKSKQGYDIYRIRIRRGGRKRPVPK' A
#
# COMPACT_ATOMS: atom_id res chain seq x y z
N MET A 1 -9.69 10.95 -11.53
CA MET A 1 -8.87 10.70 -10.32
C MET A 1 -7.35 10.88 -10.51
N ARG A 2 -6.86 11.54 -11.58
CA ARG A 2 -5.41 11.64 -11.87
C ARG A 2 -4.63 12.47 -10.84
N PHE A 3 -5.23 13.56 -10.35
CA PHE A 3 -4.64 14.45 -9.36
C PHE A 3 -4.35 13.75 -8.02
N LEU A 4 -5.37 13.13 -7.41
CA LEU A 4 -5.22 12.44 -6.12
C LEU A 4 -4.19 11.31 -6.15
N LEU A 5 -4.15 10.54 -7.24
CA LEU A 5 -3.18 9.46 -7.40
C LEU A 5 -1.74 9.98 -7.55
N ARG A 6 -1.55 11.11 -8.25
CA ARG A 6 -0.24 11.75 -8.40
C ARG A 6 0.31 12.22 -7.06
N VAL A 7 -0.49 12.93 -6.27
CA VAL A 7 -0.09 13.43 -4.94
C VAL A 7 0.20 12.27 -3.99
N ARG A 8 -0.69 11.28 -3.91
CA ARG A 8 -0.49 10.10 -3.05
C ARG A 8 0.75 9.29 -3.44
N CYS A 9 1.01 9.13 -4.73
CA CYS A 9 2.19 8.41 -5.21
C CYS A 9 3.49 9.11 -4.79
N TRP A 10 3.54 10.44 -4.85
CA TRP A 10 4.68 11.20 -4.34
C TRP A 10 4.85 11.01 -2.84
N GLN A 11 3.79 11.21 -2.05
CA GLN A 11 3.83 11.04 -0.59
C GLN A 11 4.32 9.64 -0.19
N TYR A 12 3.78 8.58 -0.79
CA TYR A 12 4.12 7.20 -0.43
C TYR A 12 5.55 6.80 -0.81
N ARG A 13 6.20 7.52 -1.73
CA ARG A 13 7.61 7.27 -2.06
C ARG A 13 8.58 7.78 -0.99
N GLN A 14 8.18 8.82 -0.25
CA GLN A 14 8.96 9.40 0.84
C GLN A 14 8.86 8.60 2.15
N LEU A 15 7.84 7.75 2.27
CA LEU A 15 7.62 6.90 3.45
C LEU A 15 8.43 5.59 3.37
N ASN A 16 8.57 4.94 4.52
CA ASN A 16 9.19 3.61 4.65
C ASN A 16 8.46 2.55 3.79
N VAL A 17 9.21 1.50 3.40
CA VAL A 17 8.71 0.40 2.57
C VAL A 17 7.47 -0.26 3.18
N LEU A 18 7.46 -0.45 4.50
CA LEU A 18 6.31 -0.92 5.28
C LEU A 18 6.00 0.14 6.34
N HIS A 19 4.76 0.60 6.38
CA HIS A 19 4.27 1.49 7.44
C HIS A 19 2.78 1.27 7.71
N ARG A 20 2.36 1.51 8.96
CA ARG A 20 0.95 1.46 9.37
C ARG A 20 0.22 2.67 8.80
N ALA A 21 -0.98 2.44 8.25
CA ALA A 21 -1.89 3.50 7.86
C ALA A 21 -3.06 3.54 8.86
N PRO A 22 -3.39 4.69 9.45
CA PRO A 22 -4.44 4.76 10.48
C PRO A 22 -5.83 4.45 9.91
N ARG A 23 -6.06 4.68 8.62
CA ARG A 23 -7.32 4.35 7.91
C ARG A 23 -7.02 3.88 6.48
N PRO A 24 -7.88 3.02 5.89
CA PRO A 24 -7.73 2.58 4.51
C PRO A 24 -7.95 3.75 3.54
N SER A 25 -7.06 3.93 2.56
CA SER A 25 -7.22 4.97 1.52
C SER A 25 -8.40 4.72 0.57
N ARG A 26 -8.91 3.48 0.55
CA ARG A 26 -10.08 3.04 -0.23
C ARG A 26 -11.03 2.24 0.69
N PRO A 27 -11.87 2.92 1.48
CA PRO A 27 -12.78 2.28 2.43
C PRO A 27 -13.75 1.30 1.76
N GLU A 28 -14.32 1.66 0.60
CA GLU A 28 -15.24 0.82 -0.18
C GLU A 28 -14.65 -0.56 -0.51
N LYS A 29 -13.42 -0.57 -1.05
CA LYS A 29 -12.73 -1.84 -1.37
C LYS A 29 -12.35 -2.61 -0.10
N ALA A 30 -11.91 -1.91 0.94
CA ALA A 30 -11.55 -2.55 2.20
C ALA A 30 -12.76 -3.27 2.82
N ARG A 31 -13.93 -2.62 2.86
CA ARG A 31 -15.18 -3.21 3.38
C ARG A 31 -15.60 -4.45 2.61
N ARG A 32 -15.51 -4.44 1.28
CA ARG A 32 -15.79 -5.61 0.43
C ARG A 32 -14.88 -6.81 0.74
N LEU A 33 -13.64 -6.54 1.17
CA LEU A 33 -12.67 -7.55 1.60
C LEU A 33 -12.80 -7.93 3.10
N GLY A 34 -13.82 -7.42 3.79
CA GLY A 34 -14.10 -7.78 5.19
C GLY A 34 -13.57 -6.80 6.24
N TYR A 35 -12.99 -5.65 5.84
CA TYR A 35 -12.58 -4.62 6.80
C TYR A 35 -13.78 -4.09 7.58
N LYS A 36 -13.65 -4.08 8.92
CA LYS A 36 -14.58 -3.43 9.84
C LYS A 36 -13.84 -2.36 10.63
N SER A 37 -14.50 -1.24 10.92
CA SER A 37 -13.93 -0.16 11.72
C SER A 37 -14.04 -0.47 13.22
N LYS A 38 -13.42 -1.57 13.66
CA LYS A 38 -13.38 -2.02 15.06
C LYS A 38 -11.94 -2.32 15.48
N GLN A 39 -11.67 -2.34 16.78
CA GLN A 39 -10.37 -2.76 17.30
C GLN A 39 -10.03 -4.19 16.82
N GLY A 40 -8.74 -4.45 16.58
CA GLY A 40 -8.25 -5.69 15.98
C GLY A 40 -8.19 -5.68 14.45
N TYR A 41 -8.60 -4.58 13.78
CA TYR A 41 -8.39 -4.38 12.35
C TYR A 41 -7.32 -3.32 12.13
N ASP A 42 -6.23 -3.72 11.49
CA ASP A 42 -5.14 -2.82 11.13
C ASP A 42 -4.85 -2.86 9.63
N ILE A 43 -4.48 -1.69 9.09
CA ILE A 43 -4.12 -1.55 7.69
C ILE A 43 -2.67 -1.12 7.60
N TYR A 44 -1.88 -1.90 6.87
CA TYR A 44 -0.52 -1.57 6.52
C TYR A 44 -0.43 -1.23 5.04
N ARG A 45 0.53 -0.36 4.70
CA ARG A 45 0.91 -0.07 3.32
C ARG A 45 2.30 -0.61 3.08
N ILE A 46 2.43 -1.38 2.01
CA ILE A 46 3.70 -1.97 1.59
C ILE A 46 4.03 -1.58 0.15
N ARG A 47 5.29 -1.21 -0.08
CA ARG A 47 5.85 -0.94 -1.41
C ARG A 47 6.53 -2.20 -1.95
N ILE A 48 6.18 -2.59 -3.16
CA ILE A 48 6.84 -3.66 -3.91
C ILE A 48 7.52 -3.06 -5.14
N ARG A 49 8.73 -3.52 -5.46
CA ARG A 49 9.46 -3.08 -6.66
C ARG A 49 8.73 -3.60 -7.90
N ARG A 50 8.51 -2.72 -8.88
CA ARG A 50 7.99 -3.10 -10.19
C ARG A 50 9.12 -3.69 -11.04
N GLY A 51 8.78 -4.54 -12.00
CA GLY A 51 9.73 -5.25 -12.86
C GLY A 51 9.67 -6.77 -12.66
N GLY A 52 10.35 -7.51 -13.54
CA GLY A 52 10.45 -8.96 -13.46
C GLY A 52 11.48 -9.43 -12.43
N ARG A 53 11.39 -10.70 -12.02
CA ARG A 53 12.40 -11.35 -11.19
C ARG A 53 13.61 -11.72 -12.05
N LYS A 54 14.80 -11.21 -11.72
CA LYS A 54 16.06 -11.72 -12.27
C LYS A 54 16.50 -12.94 -11.46
N ARG A 55 16.74 -14.09 -12.12
CA ARG A 55 17.30 -15.28 -11.46
C ARG A 55 18.72 -14.95 -10.95
N PRO A 56 19.03 -15.15 -9.65
CA PRO A 56 20.39 -14.98 -9.16
C PRO A 56 21.24 -16.15 -9.65
N VAL A 57 21.98 -15.93 -10.73
CA VAL A 57 23.00 -16.88 -11.21
C VAL A 57 24.32 -16.55 -10.51
N PRO A 58 25.02 -17.54 -9.89
CA PRO A 58 26.39 -17.34 -9.43
C PRO A 58 27.26 -16.87 -10.61
N LYS A 59 28.21 -15.99 -10.33
CA LYS A 59 29.20 -15.58 -11.32
C LYS A 59 30.26 -16.66 -11.47
#